data_AF-A0A1F7BFF5-F1
#
_entry.id   AF-A0A1F7BFF5-F1
#
_cell.length_a   1.000
_cell.length_b   1.000
_cell.length_c   1.000
_cell.angle_alpha   90.00
_cell.angle_beta   90.00
_cell.angle_gamma   90.00
#
_symmetry.space_group_name_H-M   'P 1'
#
loop_
_entity.id
_entity.type
_entity.pdbx_description
1 polymer ?
#
loop_
_entity_poly.entity_id
_entity_poly.type
_entity_poly.pdbx_seq_one_letter_code
_entity_poly.pdbx_strand_id
1 'polypeptide(L)'
;MKLSRNDLLVWGYILLLTAALGVSLFAATPYPMDDHFFYQAFVETLAGGKLDLTIPGFHGSDFFAVPWYLLTQSKTAQIEVLMFVAVLLPLFGYGAGKALYGSSWHGVMLASIAALMPFISFVGLRGWTGPAYFSLMFLAIITAKHAPRWTGLPFGLAMLTKPFAVALFPLLMVLSPKAPSLFRRTRWILAGFLIVLLYLVIQYLQAGRIIIGTHEELSVIQVLGMWETPVRFVLNLAHGIQMLFSVHNYYFPDPALTGPGNLIHTSPVLMFLGIFALLAPATFFPKKGMSQALGLGFVIAFAMAALMDHMDHYYMEAGVLLLILASLPVLKKYPLWIPITLATLHFQWLYFYLQFRANFSLTPVFFLTPLLVDAALLLWVLFYRKEVRTLCKNMLFARS
;
A
#
# COMPACT_ATOMS: atom_id res chain seq x y z
N MET A 1 21.36 8.66 22.56
CA MET A 1 21.31 9.56 21.38
C MET A 1 20.35 10.71 21.73
N LYS A 2 20.81 11.96 21.80
CA LYS A 2 19.90 13.11 22.09
C LYS A 2 19.12 13.44 20.82
N LEU A 3 17.79 13.43 20.89
CA LEU A 3 16.93 13.84 19.76
C LEU A 3 17.03 15.36 19.59
N SER A 4 17.16 15.83 18.35
CA SER A 4 17.09 17.27 18.08
C SER A 4 15.65 17.78 18.24
N ARG A 5 15.47 19.09 18.43
CA ARG A 5 14.15 19.71 18.45
C ARG A 5 13.33 19.40 17.18
N ASN A 6 14.00 19.36 16.02
CA ASN A 6 13.35 19.02 14.76
C ASN A 6 12.90 17.55 14.72
N ASP A 7 13.69 16.64 15.28
CA ASP A 7 13.29 15.23 15.39
C ASP A 7 12.07 15.07 16.30
N LEU A 8 12.02 15.81 17.42
CA LEU A 8 10.87 15.80 18.32
C LEU A 8 9.60 16.32 17.65
N LEU A 9 9.70 17.38 16.85
CA LEU A 9 8.55 17.91 16.09
C LEU A 9 8.05 16.92 15.04
N VAL A 10 8.97 16.27 14.31
CA VAL A 10 8.62 15.24 13.34
C VAL A 10 7.90 14.08 14.03
N TRP A 11 8.46 13.55 15.12
CA TRP A 11 7.82 12.47 15.86
C TRP A 11 6.48 12.89 16.46
N GLY A 12 6.37 14.11 17.01
CA GLY A 12 5.11 14.67 17.48
C GLY A 12 4.05 14.71 16.37
N TYR A 13 4.40 15.15 15.17
CA TYR A 13 3.50 15.12 14.01
C TYR A 13 3.09 13.70 13.63
N ILE A 14 4.03 12.77 13.51
CA ILE A 14 3.72 11.38 13.13
C ILE A 14 2.82 10.70 14.17
N LEU A 15 3.09 10.92 15.47
CA LEU A 15 2.25 10.38 16.54
C LEU A 15 0.86 11.00 16.55
N LEU A 16 0.76 12.32 16.33
CA LEU A 16 -0.53 12.99 16.24
C LEU A 16 -1.34 12.52 15.01
N LEU A 17 -0.67 12.29 13.88
CA LEU A 17 -1.28 11.73 12.67
C LEU A 17 -1.77 10.29 12.88
N THR A 18 -0.96 9.47 13.54
CA THR A 18 -1.32 8.11 13.95
C THR A 18 -2.53 8.13 14.89
N ALA A 19 -2.54 9.03 15.88
CA ALA A 19 -3.66 9.17 16.81
C ALA A 19 -4.94 9.67 16.13
N ALA A 20 -4.84 10.64 15.23
CA ALA A 20 -5.98 11.13 14.45
C ALA A 20 -6.58 10.03 13.58
N LEU A 21 -5.74 9.24 12.89
CA LEU A 21 -6.20 8.07 12.12
C LEU A 21 -6.85 7.03 13.02
N GLY A 22 -6.27 6.77 14.20
CA GLY A 22 -6.86 5.90 15.22
C GLY A 22 -8.25 6.37 15.65
N VAL A 23 -8.41 7.64 16.01
CA VAL A 23 -9.71 8.20 16.39
C VAL A 23 -10.70 8.09 15.23
N SER A 24 -10.32 8.43 14.00
CA SER A 24 -11.20 8.30 12.83
C SER A 24 -11.62 6.85 12.57
N LEU A 25 -10.72 5.88 12.77
CA LEU A 25 -10.96 4.46 12.49
C LEU A 25 -11.77 3.77 13.60
N PHE A 26 -11.43 4.00 14.86
CA PHE A 26 -12.13 3.40 16.01
C PHE A 26 -13.47 4.09 16.33
N ALA A 27 -13.74 5.26 15.74
CA ALA A 27 -15.08 5.85 15.75
C ALA A 27 -16.03 5.22 14.71
N ALA A 28 -15.50 4.41 13.78
CA ALA A 28 -16.29 3.67 12.81
C ALA A 28 -16.68 2.28 13.36
N THR A 29 -17.76 1.72 12.82
CA THR A 29 -18.22 0.36 13.17
C THR A 29 -17.70 -0.64 12.13
N PRO A 30 -17.00 -1.71 12.53
CA PRO A 30 -16.69 -2.84 11.65
C PRO A 30 -17.95 -3.42 11.01
N TYR A 31 -17.85 -3.79 9.74
CA TYR A 31 -18.93 -4.46 9.01
C TYR A 31 -18.36 -5.69 8.29
N PRO A 32 -18.28 -6.85 8.97
CA PRO A 32 -17.69 -8.07 8.41
C PRO A 32 -18.39 -8.51 7.13
N MET A 33 -17.64 -8.63 6.02
CA MET A 33 -18.16 -9.05 4.72
C MET A 33 -17.04 -9.61 3.82
N ASP A 34 -17.40 -10.05 2.61
CA ASP A 34 -16.48 -10.60 1.60
C ASP A 34 -15.58 -11.73 2.16
N ASP A 35 -14.28 -11.67 1.86
CA ASP A 35 -13.25 -12.63 2.23
C ASP A 35 -13.01 -12.76 3.74
N HIS A 36 -13.56 -11.85 4.57
CA HIS A 36 -13.36 -11.86 6.02
C HIS A 36 -13.62 -13.22 6.64
N PHE A 37 -14.70 -13.90 6.23
CA PHE A 37 -15.11 -15.16 6.84
C PHE A 37 -14.08 -16.27 6.63
N PHE A 38 -13.43 -16.31 5.46
CA PHE A 38 -12.35 -17.25 5.20
C PHE A 38 -11.10 -16.91 6.02
N TYR A 39 -10.72 -15.63 6.07
CA TYR A 39 -9.58 -15.19 6.85
C TYR A 39 -9.77 -15.42 8.35
N GLN A 40 -10.96 -15.14 8.89
CA GLN A 40 -11.29 -15.43 10.28
C GLN A 40 -11.29 -16.94 10.55
N ALA A 41 -11.87 -17.76 9.68
CA ALA A 41 -11.83 -19.22 9.83
C ALA A 41 -10.39 -19.77 9.85
N PHE A 42 -9.50 -19.22 9.01
CA PHE A 42 -8.08 -19.55 9.05
C PHE A 42 -7.44 -19.18 10.40
N VAL A 43 -7.72 -17.98 10.92
CA VAL A 43 -7.22 -17.52 12.23
C VAL A 43 -7.68 -18.45 13.36
N GLU A 44 -8.97 -18.80 13.39
CA GLU A 44 -9.56 -19.67 14.41
C GLU A 44 -8.95 -21.08 14.35
N THR A 45 -8.80 -21.63 13.14
CA THR A 45 -8.23 -22.96 12.93
C THR A 45 -6.76 -23.02 13.34
N LEU A 46 -5.99 -21.99 12.98
CA LEU A 46 -4.58 -21.88 13.35
C LEU A 46 -4.41 -21.66 14.86
N ALA A 47 -5.28 -20.88 15.50
CA ALA A 47 -5.31 -20.72 16.96
C ALA A 47 -5.64 -22.04 17.69
N GLY A 48 -6.43 -22.92 17.06
CA GLY A 48 -6.68 -24.29 17.52
C GLY A 48 -5.49 -25.25 17.35
N GLY A 49 -4.35 -24.78 16.83
CA GLY A 49 -3.12 -25.57 16.65
C GLY A 49 -3.03 -26.33 15.32
N LYS A 50 -3.94 -26.06 14.37
CA LYS A 50 -3.95 -26.70 13.05
C LYS A 50 -3.66 -25.67 11.96
N LEU A 51 -2.58 -25.85 11.22
CA LEU A 51 -2.36 -25.10 9.98
C LEU A 51 -3.22 -25.72 8.87
N ASP A 52 -4.30 -25.06 8.49
CA ASP A 52 -5.23 -25.53 7.45
C ASP A 52 -5.22 -24.57 6.25
N LEU A 53 -4.43 -24.92 5.23
CA LEU A 53 -4.32 -24.17 3.97
C LEU A 53 -5.33 -24.65 2.92
N THR A 54 -6.28 -25.51 3.29
CA THR A 54 -7.45 -25.82 2.44
C THR A 54 -8.50 -24.71 2.49
N ILE A 55 -8.44 -23.85 3.51
CA ILE A 55 -9.25 -22.64 3.61
C ILE A 55 -8.81 -21.67 2.50
N PRO A 56 -9.74 -21.11 1.72
CA PRO A 56 -9.39 -20.16 0.66
C PRO A 56 -8.83 -18.87 1.22
N GLY A 57 -7.82 -18.32 0.55
CA GLY A 57 -7.33 -16.99 0.86
C GLY A 57 -5.84 -16.82 0.70
N PHE A 58 -5.45 -15.55 0.72
CA PHE A 58 -4.07 -15.12 0.86
C PHE A 58 -3.79 -14.76 2.34
N HIS A 59 -3.37 -15.76 3.11
CA HIS A 59 -3.33 -15.69 4.58
C HIS A 59 -2.16 -14.93 5.21
N GLY A 60 -1.31 -14.26 4.42
CA GLY A 60 -0.07 -13.66 4.93
C GLY A 60 -0.26 -12.67 6.08
N SER A 61 -1.37 -11.92 6.09
CA SER A 61 -1.69 -10.97 7.16
C SER A 61 -2.39 -11.63 8.35
N ASP A 62 -3.03 -12.76 8.13
CA ASP A 62 -3.93 -13.38 9.11
C ASP A 62 -3.15 -14.06 10.24
N PHE A 63 -1.89 -14.42 9.99
CA PHE A 63 -0.96 -14.87 11.03
C PHE A 63 -0.85 -13.88 12.21
N PHE A 64 -1.00 -12.58 11.97
CA PHE A 64 -0.95 -11.56 13.02
C PHE A 64 -2.22 -11.51 13.88
N ALA A 65 -3.34 -12.03 13.39
CA ALA A 65 -4.59 -12.08 14.12
C ALA A 65 -4.67 -13.25 15.10
N VAL A 66 -3.82 -14.29 14.95
CA VAL A 66 -3.82 -15.47 15.83
C VAL A 66 -3.52 -15.12 17.29
N PRO A 67 -2.45 -14.38 17.65
CA PRO A 67 -2.21 -14.01 19.04
C PRO A 67 -3.35 -13.17 19.62
N TRP A 68 -3.96 -12.32 18.80
CA TRP A 68 -5.08 -11.48 19.22
C TRP A 68 -6.34 -12.30 19.49
N TYR A 69 -6.66 -13.26 18.61
CA TYR A 69 -7.76 -14.20 18.80
C TYR A 69 -7.54 -15.05 20.06
N LEU A 70 -6.33 -15.56 20.29
CA LEU A 70 -6.04 -16.34 21.50
C LEU A 70 -6.31 -15.55 22.79
N LEU A 71 -6.04 -14.24 22.78
CA LEU A 71 -6.27 -13.36 23.93
C LEU A 71 -7.72 -12.91 24.10
N THR A 72 -8.45 -12.68 23.01
CA THR A 72 -9.77 -12.03 23.02
C THR A 72 -10.93 -12.96 22.72
N GLN A 73 -10.67 -14.07 22.02
CA GLN A 73 -11.67 -14.97 21.42
C GLN A 73 -12.67 -14.21 20.52
N SER A 74 -12.25 -13.07 19.95
CA SER A 74 -13.13 -12.24 19.12
C SER A 74 -13.47 -12.92 17.80
N LYS A 75 -14.76 -12.95 17.45
CA LYS A 75 -15.26 -13.40 16.15
C LYS A 75 -14.86 -12.50 14.98
N THR A 76 -14.29 -11.34 15.28
CA THR A 76 -13.78 -10.37 14.30
C THR A 76 -12.31 -10.03 14.54
N ALA A 77 -11.56 -10.94 15.18
CA ALA A 77 -10.15 -10.75 15.51
C ALA A 77 -9.31 -10.35 14.29
N GLN A 78 -9.62 -10.88 13.11
CA GLN A 78 -8.97 -10.51 11.85
C GLN A 78 -9.15 -9.02 11.52
N ILE A 79 -10.38 -8.49 11.62
CA ILE A 79 -10.67 -7.08 11.37
C ILE A 79 -10.03 -6.19 12.44
N GLU A 80 -10.09 -6.59 13.71
CA GLU A 80 -9.50 -5.82 14.81
C GLU A 80 -7.99 -5.64 14.65
N VAL A 81 -7.27 -6.68 14.22
CA VAL A 81 -5.85 -6.57 13.90
C VAL A 81 -5.62 -5.74 12.64
N LEU A 82 -6.44 -5.86 11.61
CA LEU A 82 -6.35 -4.97 10.45
C LEU A 82 -6.55 -3.49 10.83
N MET A 83 -7.48 -3.20 11.73
CA MET A 83 -7.68 -1.85 12.26
C MET A 83 -6.45 -1.36 13.00
N PHE A 84 -5.90 -2.17 13.91
CA PHE A 84 -4.67 -1.83 14.63
C PHE A 84 -3.51 -1.55 13.67
N VAL A 85 -3.31 -2.41 12.67
CA VAL A 85 -2.25 -2.24 11.66
C VAL A 85 -2.52 -1.01 10.79
N ALA A 86 -3.77 -0.71 10.45
CA ALA A 86 -4.15 0.50 9.72
C ALA A 86 -3.76 1.77 10.48
N VAL A 87 -3.97 1.81 11.81
CA VAL A 87 -3.54 2.94 12.64
C VAL A 87 -2.03 3.17 12.55
N LEU A 88 -1.24 2.10 12.43
CA LEU A 88 0.23 2.18 12.33
C LEU A 88 0.76 2.54 10.93
N LEU A 89 -0.10 2.63 9.90
CA LEU A 89 0.30 2.98 8.54
C LEU A 89 1.14 4.27 8.45
N PRO A 90 0.80 5.40 9.13
CA PRO A 90 1.60 6.61 9.05
C PRO A 90 3.01 6.41 9.63
N LEU A 91 3.14 5.60 10.68
CA LEU A 91 4.43 5.29 11.30
C LEU A 91 5.31 4.44 10.38
N PHE A 92 4.74 3.40 9.76
CA PHE A 92 5.46 2.59 8.77
C PHE A 92 5.78 3.37 7.50
N GLY A 93 4.86 4.22 7.03
CA GLY A 93 5.08 5.14 5.91
C GLY A 93 6.25 6.10 6.18
N TYR A 94 6.31 6.70 7.38
CA TYR A 94 7.45 7.53 7.78
C TYR A 94 8.77 6.77 7.73
N GLY A 95 8.80 5.57 8.33
CA GLY A 95 9.96 4.69 8.33
C GLY A 95 10.43 4.35 6.93
N ALA A 96 9.52 3.94 6.04
CA ALA A 96 9.83 3.55 4.67
C ALA A 96 10.36 4.73 3.85
N GLY A 97 9.73 5.90 3.93
CA GLY A 97 10.15 7.10 3.20
C GLY A 97 11.54 7.58 3.67
N LYS A 98 11.80 7.53 4.97
CA LYS A 98 13.11 7.85 5.55
C LYS A 98 14.18 6.81 5.18
N ALA A 99 13.86 5.52 5.19
CA ALA A 99 14.77 4.46 4.79
C ALA A 99 15.17 4.56 3.31
N LEU A 100 14.21 4.93 2.46
CA LEU A 100 14.39 5.04 1.02
C LEU A 100 15.25 6.26 0.63
N TYR A 101 14.95 7.44 1.19
CA TYR A 101 15.55 8.72 0.78
C TYR A 101 16.51 9.34 1.80
N GLY A 102 16.66 8.75 2.99
CA GLY A 102 17.52 9.27 4.06
C GLY A 102 17.06 10.60 4.65
N SER A 103 15.80 10.98 4.47
CA SER A 103 15.31 12.34 4.74
C SER A 103 13.97 12.31 5.46
N SER A 104 13.90 13.00 6.61
CA SER A 104 12.67 13.09 7.41
C SER A 104 11.52 13.73 6.63
N TRP A 105 11.81 14.65 5.69
CA TRP A 105 10.78 15.24 4.82
C TRP A 105 10.06 14.19 3.98
N HIS A 106 10.80 13.26 3.35
CA HIS A 106 10.18 12.21 2.53
C HIS A 106 9.40 11.22 3.39
N GLY A 107 9.89 10.94 4.60
CA GLY A 107 9.14 10.16 5.60
C GLY A 107 7.83 10.84 5.97
N VAL A 108 7.86 12.13 6.34
CA VAL A 108 6.66 12.90 6.71
C VAL A 108 5.67 12.91 5.55
N MET A 109 6.11 13.20 4.33
CA MET A 109 5.25 13.22 3.16
C MET A 109 4.60 11.86 2.89
N LEU A 110 5.37 10.75 2.97
CA LEU A 110 4.82 9.42 2.76
C LEU A 110 3.85 9.01 3.87
N ALA A 111 4.12 9.39 5.13
CA ALA A 111 3.20 9.19 6.24
C ALA A 111 1.87 9.92 6.03
N SER A 112 1.92 11.19 5.60
CA SER A 112 0.73 11.97 5.27
C SER A 112 -0.05 11.34 4.12
N ILE A 113 0.61 10.93 3.03
CA ILE A 113 -0.05 10.27 1.90
C ILE A 113 -0.71 8.96 2.35
N ALA A 114 0.01 8.10 3.09
CA ALA A 114 -0.52 6.83 3.56
C ALA A 114 -1.72 7.02 4.51
N ALA A 115 -1.67 8.01 5.40
CA ALA A 115 -2.80 8.36 6.25
C ALA A 115 -4.01 8.86 5.45
N LEU A 116 -3.77 9.50 4.31
CA LEU A 116 -4.80 10.10 3.46
C LEU A 116 -5.36 9.15 2.38
N MET A 117 -5.08 7.85 2.47
CA MET A 117 -5.63 6.83 1.57
C MET A 117 -6.68 5.96 2.29
N PRO A 118 -7.94 6.41 2.42
CA PRO A 118 -8.96 5.73 3.21
C PRO A 118 -9.31 4.34 2.63
N PHE A 119 -9.13 4.16 1.32
CA PHE A 119 -9.30 2.87 0.65
C PHE A 119 -8.19 1.86 0.92
N ILE A 120 -7.11 2.26 1.61
CA ILE A 120 -6.11 1.33 2.15
C ILE A 120 -6.35 1.10 3.63
N SER A 121 -6.69 2.12 4.41
CA SER A 121 -6.86 2.01 5.87
C SER A 121 -8.24 1.49 6.30
N PHE A 122 -9.33 2.07 5.78
CA PHE A 122 -10.69 1.76 6.23
C PHE A 122 -11.31 0.53 5.58
N VAL A 123 -10.73 0.02 4.49
CA VAL A 123 -11.13 -1.29 3.93
C VAL A 123 -10.86 -2.45 4.91
N GLY A 124 -10.01 -2.24 5.92
CA GLY A 124 -9.85 -3.18 7.02
C GLY A 124 -11.14 -3.40 7.82
N LEU A 125 -12.06 -2.42 7.88
CA LEU A 125 -13.33 -2.53 8.62
C LEU A 125 -14.27 -3.61 8.06
N ARG A 126 -14.09 -4.00 6.79
CA ARG A 126 -14.82 -5.09 6.14
C ARG A 126 -14.06 -6.41 6.08
N GLY A 127 -12.80 -6.42 6.51
CA GLY A 127 -11.92 -7.60 6.50
C GLY A 127 -10.96 -7.71 5.32
N TRP A 128 -10.87 -6.67 4.47
CA TRP A 128 -9.88 -6.63 3.40
C TRP A 128 -8.48 -6.28 3.91
N THR A 129 -7.49 -6.98 3.36
CA THR A 129 -6.11 -7.02 3.88
C THR A 129 -5.23 -5.83 3.49
N GLY A 130 -5.78 -4.82 2.82
CA GLY A 130 -5.08 -3.62 2.34
C GLY A 130 -4.14 -2.95 3.36
N PRO A 131 -4.58 -2.69 4.62
CA PRO A 131 -3.72 -2.04 5.61
C PRO A 131 -2.51 -2.89 5.99
N ALA A 132 -2.70 -4.20 6.17
CA ALA A 132 -1.62 -5.12 6.47
C ALA A 132 -0.67 -5.28 5.30
N TYR A 133 -1.20 -5.37 4.07
CA TYR A 133 -0.40 -5.45 2.87
C TYR A 133 0.54 -4.25 2.70
N PHE A 134 0.03 -3.02 2.81
CA PHE A 134 0.86 -1.81 2.76
C PHE A 134 1.88 -1.76 3.90
N SER A 135 1.47 -2.12 5.12
CA SER A 135 2.36 -2.14 6.28
C SER A 135 3.51 -3.13 6.10
N LEU A 136 3.24 -4.32 5.58
CA LEU A 136 4.26 -5.34 5.29
C LEU A 136 5.21 -4.89 4.18
N MET A 137 4.70 -4.25 3.12
CA MET A 137 5.55 -3.64 2.08
C MET A 137 6.45 -2.52 2.65
N PHE A 138 5.92 -1.64 3.50
CA PHE A 138 6.72 -0.63 4.19
C PHE A 138 7.78 -1.26 5.12
N LEU A 139 7.42 -2.29 5.88
CA LEU A 139 8.34 -3.02 6.75
C LEU A 139 9.44 -3.73 5.94
N ALA A 140 9.12 -4.30 4.78
CA ALA A 140 10.11 -4.88 3.87
C ALA A 140 11.12 -3.81 3.40
N ILE A 141 10.66 -2.62 3.04
CA ILE A 141 11.52 -1.48 2.67
C ILE A 141 12.42 -1.05 3.84
N ILE A 142 11.84 -0.88 5.04
CA ILE A 142 12.56 -0.47 6.26
C ILE A 142 13.65 -1.49 6.60
N THR A 143 13.27 -2.77 6.67
CA THR A 143 14.19 -3.85 7.05
C THR A 143 15.27 -4.07 6.00
N ALA A 144 14.97 -3.97 4.70
CA ALA A 144 15.98 -4.09 3.64
C ALA A 144 17.12 -3.07 3.81
N LYS A 145 16.81 -1.88 4.33
CA LYS A 145 17.80 -0.84 4.59
C LYS A 145 18.52 -1.01 5.93
N HIS A 146 17.79 -1.27 7.01
CA HIS A 146 18.30 -1.14 8.38
C HIS A 146 18.56 -2.47 9.08
N ALA A 147 17.82 -3.52 8.72
CA ALA A 147 17.95 -4.83 9.34
C ALA A 147 17.74 -5.95 8.31
N PRO A 148 18.65 -6.11 7.33
CA PRO A 148 18.40 -6.95 6.14
C PRO A 148 18.08 -8.40 6.47
N ARG A 149 18.58 -8.92 7.61
CA ARG A 149 18.28 -10.27 8.10
C ARG A 149 16.78 -10.54 8.29
N TRP A 150 16.01 -9.50 8.55
CA TRP A 150 14.58 -9.59 8.78
C TRP A 150 13.75 -9.38 7.52
N THR A 151 14.33 -8.94 6.39
CA THR A 151 13.57 -8.55 5.19
C THR A 151 12.71 -9.66 4.61
N GLY A 152 13.18 -10.90 4.67
CA GLY A 152 12.44 -12.04 4.13
C GLY A 152 11.07 -12.24 4.78
N LEU A 153 10.95 -11.96 6.07
CA LEU A 153 9.69 -12.17 6.80
C LEU A 153 8.56 -11.23 6.33
N PRO A 154 8.66 -9.89 6.45
CA PRO A 154 7.61 -9.01 5.97
C PRO A 154 7.43 -9.08 4.45
N PHE A 155 8.48 -9.37 3.68
CA PHE A 155 8.35 -9.53 2.23
C PHE A 155 7.60 -10.82 1.85
N GLY A 156 7.91 -11.94 2.49
CA GLY A 156 7.20 -13.21 2.31
C GLY A 156 5.75 -13.11 2.74
N LEU A 157 5.49 -12.52 3.91
CA LEU A 157 4.12 -12.27 4.38
C LEU A 157 3.36 -11.31 3.47
N ALA A 158 3.98 -10.25 2.93
CA ALA A 158 3.33 -9.39 1.96
C ALA A 158 2.91 -10.17 0.71
N MET A 159 3.79 -11.03 0.17
CA MET A 159 3.46 -11.90 -0.97
C MET A 159 2.37 -12.92 -0.65
N LEU A 160 2.34 -13.44 0.58
CA LEU A 160 1.26 -14.31 1.06
C LEU A 160 -0.04 -13.57 1.37
N THR A 161 -0.03 -12.25 1.55
CA THR A 161 -1.24 -11.41 1.67
C THR A 161 -1.78 -11.04 0.29
N LYS A 162 -0.89 -10.66 -0.65
CA LYS A 162 -1.20 -10.52 -2.07
C LYS A 162 0.08 -10.79 -2.90
N PRO A 163 0.02 -11.65 -3.93
CA PRO A 163 1.22 -12.08 -4.67
C PRO A 163 1.94 -10.94 -5.43
N PHE A 164 1.24 -9.85 -5.72
CA PHE A 164 1.77 -8.66 -6.41
C PHE A 164 2.93 -7.99 -5.65
N ALA A 165 3.10 -8.25 -4.35
CA ALA A 165 4.22 -7.70 -3.58
C ALA A 165 5.58 -8.13 -4.13
N VAL A 166 5.65 -9.22 -4.91
CA VAL A 166 6.89 -9.64 -5.60
C VAL A 166 7.51 -8.51 -6.42
N ALA A 167 6.70 -7.55 -6.89
CA ALA A 167 7.12 -6.34 -7.57
C ALA A 167 8.09 -5.45 -6.75
N LEU A 168 8.14 -5.59 -5.41
CA LEU A 168 9.11 -4.89 -4.58
C LEU A 168 10.52 -5.44 -4.73
N PHE A 169 10.71 -6.65 -5.27
CA PHE A 169 12.01 -7.31 -5.35
C PHE A 169 13.14 -6.41 -5.90
N PRO A 170 12.97 -5.71 -7.05
CA PRO A 170 14.02 -4.83 -7.58
C PRO A 170 14.40 -3.70 -6.61
N LEU A 171 13.42 -3.14 -5.89
CA LEU A 171 13.64 -2.08 -4.91
C LEU A 171 14.41 -2.60 -3.70
N LEU A 172 14.00 -3.75 -3.14
CA LEU A 172 14.67 -4.38 -1.99
C LEU A 172 16.13 -4.73 -2.32
N MET A 173 16.40 -5.14 -3.55
CA MET A 173 17.75 -5.37 -4.05
C MET A 173 18.62 -4.11 -4.03
N VAL A 174 18.08 -2.96 -4.47
CA VAL A 174 18.79 -1.67 -4.47
C VAL A 174 18.98 -1.10 -3.06
N LEU A 175 18.07 -1.42 -2.13
CA LEU A 175 18.15 -1.00 -0.73
C LEU A 175 19.13 -1.84 0.11
N SER A 176 19.24 -3.13 -0.21
CA SER A 176 20.11 -4.06 0.52
C SER A 176 21.58 -3.60 0.50
N PRO A 177 22.27 -3.64 1.65
CA PRO A 177 23.69 -3.28 1.75
C PRO A 177 24.55 -4.05 0.75
N LYS A 178 25.64 -3.42 0.30
CA LYS A 178 26.64 -4.11 -0.53
C LYS A 178 27.25 -5.26 0.27
N ALA A 179 27.44 -6.41 -0.37
CA ALA A 179 28.08 -7.58 0.20
C ALA A 179 29.10 -8.16 -0.79
N PRO A 180 30.07 -8.97 -0.33
CA PRO A 180 31.12 -9.54 -1.19
C PRO A 180 30.59 -10.43 -2.32
N SER A 181 29.45 -11.07 -2.12
CA SER A 181 28.79 -11.89 -3.14
C SER A 181 27.32 -11.51 -3.30
N LEU A 182 26.79 -11.75 -4.51
CA LEU A 182 25.38 -11.51 -4.81
C LEU A 182 24.48 -12.31 -3.86
N PHE A 183 24.79 -13.60 -3.64
CA PHE A 183 24.02 -14.45 -2.72
C PHE A 183 23.97 -13.89 -1.29
N ARG A 184 25.09 -13.41 -0.72
CA ARG A 184 25.07 -12.83 0.64
C ARG A 184 24.23 -11.57 0.73
N ARG A 185 24.14 -10.79 -0.36
CA ARG A 185 23.28 -9.60 -0.46
C ARG A 185 21.81 -9.98 -0.59
N THR A 186 21.48 -11.04 -1.31
CA THR A 186 20.10 -11.40 -1.65
C THR A 186 19.46 -12.45 -0.76
N ARG A 187 20.24 -13.25 -0.02
CA ARG A 187 19.74 -14.42 0.73
C ARG A 187 18.55 -14.12 1.64
N TRP A 188 18.50 -12.93 2.23
CA TRP A 188 17.40 -12.57 3.13
C TRP A 188 16.15 -12.15 2.37
N ILE A 189 16.27 -11.63 1.15
CA ILE A 189 15.14 -11.44 0.25
C ILE A 189 14.67 -12.81 -0.26
N LEU A 190 15.60 -13.70 -0.62
CA LEU A 190 15.32 -15.08 -1.05
C LEU A 190 14.60 -15.90 0.03
N ALA A 191 14.86 -15.64 1.32
CA ALA A 191 14.11 -16.23 2.42
C ALA A 191 12.60 -15.89 2.35
N GLY A 192 12.22 -14.71 1.83
CA GLY A 192 10.81 -14.38 1.61
C GLY A 192 10.16 -15.23 0.53
N PHE A 193 10.87 -15.52 -0.57
CA PHE A 193 10.41 -16.48 -1.58
C PHE A 193 10.31 -17.89 -1.01
N LEU A 194 11.23 -18.28 -0.12
CA LEU A 194 11.16 -19.58 0.55
C LEU A 194 9.91 -19.71 1.43
N ILE A 195 9.52 -18.65 2.16
CA ILE A 195 8.26 -18.63 2.93
C ILE A 195 7.06 -18.91 2.01
N VAL A 196 7.00 -18.23 0.86
CA VAL A 196 5.92 -18.44 -0.12
C VAL A 196 5.96 -19.85 -0.70
N LEU A 197 7.14 -20.35 -1.06
CA LEU A 197 7.30 -21.70 -1.61
C LEU A 197 6.84 -22.77 -0.61
N LEU A 198 7.23 -22.64 0.65
CA LEU A 198 6.81 -23.56 1.71
C LEU A 198 5.29 -23.52 1.90
N TYR A 199 4.69 -22.34 1.90
CA TYR A 199 3.24 -22.19 1.97
C TYR A 199 2.54 -22.92 0.80
N LEU A 200 2.99 -22.72 -0.43
CA LEU A 200 2.41 -23.36 -1.61
C LEU A 200 2.60 -24.89 -1.60
N VAL A 201 3.75 -25.38 -1.14
CA VAL A 201 3.99 -26.82 -0.99
C VAL A 201 3.04 -27.42 0.06
N ILE A 202 2.92 -26.79 1.23
CA ILE A 202 2.00 -27.26 2.27
C ILE A 202 0.56 -27.24 1.77
N GLN A 203 0.14 -26.16 1.10
CA GLN A 203 -1.20 -26.05 0.52
C GLN A 203 -1.45 -27.17 -0.49
N TYR A 204 -0.50 -27.44 -1.39
CA TYR A 204 -0.64 -28.51 -2.37
C TYR A 204 -0.74 -29.89 -1.70
N LEU A 205 0.05 -30.15 -0.65
CA LEU A 205 -0.01 -31.39 0.11
C LEU A 205 -1.33 -31.58 0.87
N GLN A 206 -1.98 -30.49 1.29
CA GLN A 206 -3.25 -30.53 2.04
C GLN A 206 -4.48 -30.55 1.13
N ALA A 207 -4.51 -29.70 0.10
CA ALA A 207 -5.67 -29.49 -0.76
C ALA A 207 -5.59 -30.25 -2.11
N GLY A 208 -4.43 -30.83 -2.45
CA GLY A 208 -4.17 -31.43 -3.76
C GLY A 208 -4.05 -30.43 -4.92
N ARG A 209 -4.13 -29.12 -4.63
CA ARG A 209 -4.05 -28.01 -5.59
C ARG A 209 -3.58 -26.74 -4.88
N ILE A 210 -3.17 -25.73 -5.67
CA ILE A 210 -2.93 -24.37 -5.18
C ILE A 210 -4.24 -23.59 -5.30
N ILE A 211 -4.68 -22.97 -4.20
CA ILE A 211 -5.88 -22.12 -4.14
C ILE A 211 -5.47 -20.66 -4.33
N ILE A 212 -6.13 -19.95 -5.23
CA ILE A 212 -5.78 -18.58 -5.60
C ILE A 212 -6.75 -17.60 -4.94
N GLY A 213 -6.32 -16.99 -3.83
CA GLY A 213 -7.17 -16.09 -3.05
C GLY A 213 -8.44 -16.79 -2.58
N THR A 214 -9.57 -16.09 -2.59
CA THR A 214 -10.89 -16.63 -2.23
C THR A 214 -11.64 -17.27 -3.41
N HIS A 215 -10.98 -17.40 -4.56
CA HIS A 215 -11.54 -17.99 -5.78
C HIS A 215 -11.22 -19.49 -5.85
N GLU A 216 -11.97 -20.31 -5.12
CA GLU A 216 -11.80 -21.77 -5.10
C GLU A 216 -11.97 -22.44 -6.46
N GLU A 217 -12.74 -21.81 -7.34
CA GLU A 217 -13.04 -22.25 -8.70
C GLU A 217 -11.88 -22.04 -9.67
N LEU A 218 -10.92 -21.16 -9.34
CA LEU A 218 -9.78 -20.85 -10.18
C LEU A 218 -8.61 -21.78 -9.85
N SER A 219 -8.37 -22.77 -10.71
CA SER A 219 -7.12 -23.52 -10.71
C SER A 219 -5.98 -22.71 -11.34
N VAL A 220 -4.74 -23.02 -10.97
CA VAL A 220 -3.53 -22.46 -11.64
C VAL A 220 -3.59 -22.70 -13.15
N ILE A 221 -4.11 -23.84 -13.59
CA ILE A 221 -4.27 -24.16 -15.01
C ILE A 221 -5.31 -23.26 -15.68
N GLN A 222 -6.39 -22.87 -14.99
CA GLN A 222 -7.34 -21.91 -15.55
C GLN A 222 -6.77 -20.48 -15.56
N VAL A 223 -6.01 -20.07 -14.54
CA VAL A 223 -5.31 -18.77 -14.52
C VAL A 223 -4.15 -18.71 -15.53
N LEU A 224 -3.55 -19.85 -15.88
CA LEU A 224 -2.59 -19.96 -16.97
C LEU A 224 -3.27 -20.17 -18.34
N GLY A 225 -4.41 -20.86 -18.42
CA GLY A 225 -5.22 -21.02 -19.64
C GLY A 225 -5.93 -19.74 -20.05
N MET A 226 -6.15 -18.85 -19.09
CA MET A 226 -6.40 -17.42 -19.25
C MET A 226 -5.34 -16.67 -20.08
N TRP A 227 -4.16 -17.27 -20.34
CA TRP A 227 -3.14 -16.76 -21.26
C TRP A 227 -3.49 -17.05 -22.74
N GLU A 228 -4.48 -17.90 -23.00
CA GLU A 228 -4.95 -18.24 -24.36
C GLU A 228 -5.76 -17.11 -25.01
N THR A 229 -6.08 -16.04 -24.26
CA THR A 229 -6.78 -14.85 -24.80
C THR A 229 -5.88 -13.60 -24.78
N PRO A 230 -4.92 -13.46 -25.72
CA PRO A 230 -4.08 -12.27 -25.86
C PRO A 230 -4.86 -10.95 -25.88
N VAL A 231 -6.09 -10.99 -26.43
CA VAL A 231 -7.02 -9.85 -26.46
C VAL A 231 -7.31 -9.33 -25.05
N ARG A 232 -7.56 -10.22 -24.08
CA ARG A 232 -7.91 -9.81 -22.71
C ARG A 232 -6.74 -9.17 -21.99
N PHE A 233 -5.54 -9.72 -22.16
CA PHE A 233 -4.32 -9.11 -21.62
C PHE A 233 -4.12 -7.69 -22.17
N VAL A 234 -4.28 -7.50 -23.49
CA VAL A 234 -4.18 -6.18 -24.12
C VAL A 234 -5.26 -5.21 -23.61
N LEU A 235 -6.50 -5.67 -23.45
CA LEU A 235 -7.58 -4.87 -22.89
C LEU A 235 -7.29 -4.48 -21.43
N ASN A 236 -6.84 -5.42 -20.60
CA ASN A 236 -6.44 -5.14 -19.22
C ASN A 236 -5.28 -4.12 -19.17
N LEU A 237 -4.30 -4.21 -20.06
CA LEU A 237 -3.23 -3.20 -20.15
C LEU A 237 -3.77 -1.81 -20.51
N ALA A 238 -4.63 -1.72 -21.53
CA ALA A 238 -5.21 -0.46 -21.97
C ALA A 238 -6.06 0.18 -20.86
N HIS A 239 -6.92 -0.61 -20.23
CA HIS A 239 -7.75 -0.17 -19.11
C HIS A 239 -6.92 0.14 -17.88
N GLY A 240 -5.80 -0.55 -17.67
CA GLY A 240 -4.94 -0.24 -16.54
C GLY A 240 -4.26 1.09 -16.62
N ILE A 241 -3.85 1.50 -17.81
CA ILE A 241 -3.35 2.86 -18.01
C ILE A 241 -4.46 3.86 -17.67
N GLN A 242 -5.68 3.62 -18.15
CA GLN A 242 -6.82 4.46 -17.82
C GLN A 242 -7.06 4.50 -16.30
N MET A 243 -7.08 3.36 -15.61
CA MET A 243 -7.32 3.24 -14.18
C MET A 243 -6.25 3.94 -13.33
N LEU A 244 -4.97 3.90 -13.73
CA LEU A 244 -3.90 4.61 -13.03
C LEU A 244 -4.10 6.14 -13.01
N PHE A 245 -4.76 6.69 -14.03
CA PHE A 245 -5.03 8.13 -14.13
C PHE A 245 -6.50 8.48 -13.92
N SER A 246 -7.34 7.49 -13.65
CA SER A 246 -8.78 7.66 -13.53
C SER A 246 -9.18 7.74 -12.07
N VAL A 247 -10.35 8.35 -11.88
CA VAL A 247 -11.03 8.32 -10.59
C VAL A 247 -11.98 7.14 -10.41
N HIS A 248 -12.12 6.31 -11.44
CA HIS A 248 -12.97 5.10 -11.49
C HIS A 248 -12.13 3.89 -11.90
N ASN A 249 -12.32 2.75 -11.24
CA ASN A 249 -12.06 1.43 -11.79
C ASN A 249 -13.17 1.10 -12.78
N TYR A 250 -12.85 0.31 -13.80
CA TYR A 250 -13.81 -0.11 -14.80
C TYR A 250 -13.92 -1.63 -14.76
N TYR A 251 -15.11 -2.15 -14.46
CA TYR A 251 -15.39 -3.57 -14.64
C TYR A 251 -15.82 -3.79 -16.10
N PHE A 252 -14.84 -4.01 -16.97
CA PHE A 252 -15.07 -4.07 -18.42
C PHE A 252 -16.02 -5.20 -18.89
N PRO A 253 -15.98 -6.42 -18.31
CA PRO A 253 -16.88 -7.50 -18.74
C PRO A 253 -18.36 -7.13 -18.59
N ASP A 254 -18.68 -6.24 -17.64
CA ASP A 254 -20.00 -5.67 -17.47
C ASP A 254 -19.92 -4.28 -16.80
N PRO A 255 -19.93 -3.17 -17.57
CA PRO A 255 -19.88 -1.82 -17.01
C PRO A 255 -20.97 -1.51 -15.98
N ALA A 256 -22.10 -2.22 -16.01
CA ALA A 256 -23.17 -2.07 -15.02
C ALA A 256 -22.76 -2.61 -13.63
N LEU A 257 -21.77 -3.49 -13.56
CA LEU A 257 -21.12 -3.96 -12.33
C LEU A 257 -20.00 -3.04 -11.86
N THR A 258 -19.75 -1.91 -12.55
CA THR A 258 -18.90 -0.84 -12.01
C THR A 258 -19.64 -0.14 -10.88
N GLY A 259 -19.73 -0.82 -9.74
CA GLY A 259 -20.39 -0.32 -8.55
C GLY A 259 -19.65 0.86 -7.94
N PRO A 260 -20.30 1.64 -7.07
CA PRO A 260 -19.65 2.78 -6.42
C PRO A 260 -18.41 2.41 -5.58
N GLY A 261 -18.27 1.16 -5.13
CA GLY A 261 -17.05 0.66 -4.48
C GLY A 261 -15.78 0.69 -5.35
N ASN A 262 -15.92 0.95 -6.65
CA ASN A 262 -14.84 0.99 -7.64
C ASN A 262 -14.28 2.41 -7.90
N LEU A 263 -14.61 3.41 -7.09
CA LEU A 263 -14.09 4.78 -7.21
C LEU A 263 -12.80 4.99 -6.37
N ILE A 264 -11.95 5.92 -6.82
CA ILE A 264 -10.52 6.17 -6.45
C ILE A 264 -10.00 5.45 -5.20
N HIS A 265 -8.95 4.64 -5.39
CA HIS A 265 -8.13 4.11 -4.29
C HIS A 265 -6.76 4.83 -4.09
N THR A 266 -6.36 5.76 -4.98
CA THR A 266 -5.10 6.55 -4.92
C THR A 266 -5.16 7.82 -5.78
N SER A 267 -4.33 8.83 -5.47
CA SER A 267 -4.26 10.08 -6.22
C SER A 267 -3.72 9.89 -7.65
N PRO A 268 -4.49 10.25 -8.70
CA PRO A 268 -3.98 10.26 -10.09
C PRO A 268 -2.78 11.20 -10.27
N VAL A 269 -2.71 12.26 -9.47
CA VAL A 269 -1.59 13.21 -9.47
C VAL A 269 -0.31 12.52 -8.99
N LEU A 270 -0.37 11.70 -7.93
CA LEU A 270 0.79 10.91 -7.49
C LEU A 270 1.26 9.93 -8.57
N MET A 271 0.34 9.30 -9.29
CA MET A 271 0.68 8.38 -10.39
C MET A 271 1.40 9.13 -11.52
N PHE A 272 0.86 10.28 -11.94
CA PHE A 272 1.48 11.15 -12.94
C PHE A 272 2.87 11.62 -12.52
N LEU A 273 3.00 12.17 -11.30
CA LEU A 273 4.29 12.64 -10.79
C LEU A 273 5.30 11.50 -10.65
N GLY A 274 4.85 10.30 -10.27
CA GLY A 274 5.69 9.10 -10.21
C GLY A 274 6.25 8.73 -11.57
N ILE A 275 5.40 8.62 -12.59
CA ILE A 275 5.82 8.33 -13.98
C ILE A 275 6.74 9.43 -14.51
N PHE A 276 6.39 10.70 -14.28
CA PHE A 276 7.24 11.83 -14.66
C PHE A 276 8.63 11.75 -14.03
N ALA A 277 8.73 11.37 -12.76
CA ALA A 277 10.01 11.17 -12.09
C ALA A 277 10.83 10.06 -12.77
N LEU A 278 10.20 8.94 -13.10
CA LEU A 278 10.84 7.79 -13.74
C LEU A 278 11.38 8.14 -15.14
N LEU A 279 10.69 9.01 -15.88
CA LEU A 279 11.11 9.49 -17.20
C LEU A 279 12.25 10.52 -17.15
N ALA A 280 12.47 11.19 -16.01
CA ALA A 280 13.54 12.17 -15.81
C ALA A 280 14.49 11.76 -14.68
N PRO A 281 15.15 10.58 -14.77
CA PRO A 281 15.83 9.97 -13.63
C PRO A 281 16.99 10.80 -13.09
N ALA A 282 17.77 11.43 -13.99
CA ALA A 282 18.91 12.27 -13.62
C ALA A 282 18.50 13.49 -12.78
N THR A 283 17.26 13.95 -12.93
CA THR A 283 16.73 15.13 -12.25
C THR A 283 16.26 14.83 -10.83
N PHE A 284 15.73 13.63 -10.59
CA PHE A 284 14.99 13.29 -9.36
C PHE A 284 15.65 12.22 -8.50
N PHE A 285 16.49 11.35 -9.08
CA PHE A 285 17.07 10.21 -8.37
C PHE A 285 18.59 10.31 -8.30
N PRO A 286 19.16 10.81 -7.19
CA PRO A 286 20.61 10.87 -7.02
C PRO A 286 21.24 9.48 -6.82
N LYS A 287 20.47 8.50 -6.34
CA LYS A 287 20.97 7.14 -6.09
C LYS A 287 20.84 6.30 -7.37
N LYS A 288 21.99 5.85 -7.90
CA LYS A 288 22.06 4.93 -9.04
C LYS A 288 21.22 3.67 -8.80
N GLY A 289 20.46 3.24 -9.80
CA GLY A 289 19.61 2.06 -9.72
C GLY A 289 18.21 2.32 -9.17
N MET A 290 17.96 3.46 -8.52
CA MET A 290 16.68 3.70 -7.84
C MET A 290 15.52 3.84 -8.83
N SER A 291 15.65 4.69 -9.85
CA SER A 291 14.62 4.85 -10.88
C SER A 291 14.37 3.52 -11.61
N GLN A 292 15.43 2.79 -11.98
CA GLN A 292 15.26 1.48 -12.64
C GLN A 292 14.53 0.47 -11.75
N ALA A 293 14.83 0.43 -10.45
CA ALA A 293 14.18 -0.50 -9.54
C ALA A 293 12.71 -0.17 -9.30
N LEU A 294 12.37 1.12 -9.12
CA LEU A 294 10.98 1.55 -8.98
C LEU A 294 10.19 1.33 -10.28
N GLY A 295 10.77 1.69 -11.43
CA GLY A 295 10.15 1.49 -12.74
C GLY A 295 9.96 0.02 -13.10
N LEU A 296 11.00 -0.83 -12.91
CA LEU A 296 10.90 -2.26 -13.15
C LEU A 296 9.87 -2.92 -12.21
N GLY A 297 9.88 -2.55 -10.93
CA GLY A 297 8.88 -3.05 -9.98
C GLY A 297 7.46 -2.65 -10.41
N PHE A 298 7.25 -1.40 -10.82
CA PHE A 298 5.95 -0.94 -11.33
C PHE A 298 5.51 -1.75 -12.55
N VAL A 299 6.41 -1.96 -13.53
CA VAL A 299 6.13 -2.80 -14.71
C VAL A 299 5.77 -4.22 -14.32
N ILE A 300 6.48 -4.84 -13.36
CA ILE A 300 6.16 -6.18 -12.86
C ILE A 300 4.76 -6.20 -12.24
N ALA A 301 4.46 -5.28 -11.32
CA ALA A 301 3.14 -5.21 -10.68
C ALA A 301 2.02 -5.02 -11.71
N PHE A 302 2.22 -4.10 -12.65
CA PHE A 302 1.24 -3.78 -13.69
C PHE A 302 1.02 -4.94 -14.66
N ALA A 303 2.10 -5.60 -15.11
CA ALA A 303 2.00 -6.77 -15.96
C ALA A 303 1.31 -7.94 -15.25
N MET A 304 1.63 -8.19 -13.98
CA MET A 304 0.94 -9.21 -13.18
C MET A 304 -0.54 -8.90 -13.00
N ALA A 305 -0.91 -7.66 -12.70
CA ALA A 305 -2.31 -7.25 -12.59
C ALA A 305 -3.05 -7.42 -13.92
N ALA A 306 -2.40 -7.10 -15.05
CA ALA A 306 -2.99 -7.26 -16.38
C ALA A 306 -3.23 -8.72 -16.79
N LEU A 307 -2.55 -9.68 -16.15
CA LEU A 307 -2.75 -11.11 -16.36
C LEU A 307 -3.97 -11.68 -15.62
N MET A 308 -4.56 -10.91 -14.68
CA MET A 308 -5.76 -11.34 -13.95
C MET A 308 -6.99 -11.36 -14.85
N ASP A 309 -8.05 -12.03 -14.39
CA ASP A 309 -9.30 -12.13 -15.14
C ASP A 309 -9.91 -10.77 -15.48
N HIS A 310 -9.86 -9.85 -14.53
CA HIS A 310 -10.15 -8.44 -14.72
C HIS A 310 -9.11 -7.62 -13.95
N MET A 311 -8.83 -6.41 -14.46
CA MET A 311 -7.88 -5.53 -13.80
C MET A 311 -8.60 -4.67 -12.75
N ASP A 312 -8.35 -4.96 -11.48
CA ASP A 312 -8.81 -4.15 -10.36
C ASP A 312 -7.63 -3.40 -9.73
N HIS A 313 -7.91 -2.20 -9.23
CA HIS A 313 -7.00 -1.44 -8.41
C HIS A 313 -6.49 -2.22 -7.18
N TYR A 314 -7.29 -3.12 -6.60
CA TYR A 314 -6.84 -3.98 -5.49
C TYR A 314 -5.63 -4.86 -5.85
N TYR A 315 -5.43 -5.16 -7.14
CA TYR A 315 -4.28 -5.90 -7.65
C TYR A 315 -3.08 -4.98 -7.97
N MET A 316 -3.33 -3.68 -8.22
CA MET A 316 -2.29 -2.71 -8.54
C MET A 316 -1.60 -2.06 -7.34
N GLU A 317 -2.03 -2.35 -6.11
CA GLU A 317 -1.57 -1.70 -4.88
C GLU A 317 -0.03 -1.64 -4.73
N ALA A 318 0.69 -2.70 -5.13
CA ALA A 318 2.17 -2.67 -5.12
C ALA A 318 2.75 -1.71 -6.16
N GLY A 319 2.19 -1.69 -7.38
CA GLY A 319 2.62 -0.77 -8.43
C GLY A 319 2.31 0.68 -8.07
N VAL A 320 1.14 0.92 -7.50
CA VAL A 320 0.72 2.22 -6.94
C VAL A 320 1.68 2.69 -5.86
N LEU A 321 2.03 1.83 -4.91
CA LEU A 321 3.01 2.18 -3.89
C LEU A 321 4.35 2.58 -4.53
N LEU A 322 4.85 1.83 -5.53
CA LEU A 322 6.10 2.17 -6.20
C LEU A 322 6.05 3.52 -6.92
N LEU A 323 4.91 3.88 -7.53
CA LEU A 323 4.70 5.21 -8.11
C LEU A 323 4.57 6.31 -7.05
N ILE A 324 3.91 6.05 -5.91
CA ILE A 324 3.87 6.97 -4.77
C ILE A 324 5.30 7.26 -4.30
N LEU A 325 6.12 6.22 -4.10
CA LEU A 325 7.52 6.36 -3.72
C LEU A 325 8.29 7.20 -4.76
N ALA A 326 8.10 6.90 -6.06
CA ALA A 326 8.75 7.63 -7.15
C ALA A 326 8.35 9.12 -7.22
N SER A 327 7.15 9.49 -6.78
CA SER A 327 6.66 10.88 -6.82
C SER A 327 7.23 11.79 -5.72
N LEU A 328 7.70 11.22 -4.60
CA LEU A 328 8.16 12.01 -3.44
C LEU A 328 9.27 13.03 -3.78
N PRO A 329 10.30 12.71 -4.57
CA PRO A 329 11.32 13.69 -4.97
C PRO A 329 10.75 14.83 -5.81
N VAL A 330 9.70 14.58 -6.60
CA VAL A 330 9.04 15.60 -7.41
C VAL A 330 8.27 16.57 -6.51
N LEU A 331 7.50 16.05 -5.55
CA LEU A 331 6.82 16.86 -4.53
C LEU A 331 7.79 17.72 -3.71
N LYS A 332 8.99 17.20 -3.42
CA LYS A 332 10.03 17.96 -2.73
C LYS A 332 10.59 19.09 -3.59
N LYS A 333 10.87 18.82 -4.86
CA LYS A 333 11.45 19.79 -5.80
C LYS A 333 10.44 20.86 -6.22
N TYR A 334 9.17 20.49 -6.32
CA TYR A 334 8.07 21.35 -6.76
C TYR A 334 6.92 21.31 -5.74
N PRO A 335 7.06 22.01 -4.60
CA PRO A 335 6.09 21.92 -3.49
C PRO A 335 4.67 22.36 -3.82
N LEU A 336 4.45 23.10 -4.92
CA LEU A 336 3.13 23.53 -5.36
C LEU A 336 2.26 22.38 -5.89
N TRP A 337 2.83 21.20 -6.14
CA TRP A 337 2.05 19.99 -6.38
C TRP A 337 1.43 19.39 -5.11
N ILE A 338 1.90 19.78 -3.91
CA ILE A 338 1.39 19.24 -2.65
C ILE A 338 -0.09 19.59 -2.46
N PRO A 339 -0.55 20.87 -2.57
CA PRO A 339 -1.97 21.19 -2.45
C PRO A 339 -2.86 20.47 -3.48
N ILE A 340 -2.38 20.31 -4.72
CA ILE A 340 -3.13 19.62 -5.78
C ILE A 340 -3.27 18.13 -5.45
N THR A 341 -2.18 17.51 -5.00
CA THR A 341 -2.17 16.12 -4.53
C THR A 341 -3.14 15.95 -3.37
N LEU A 342 -3.07 16.85 -2.38
CA LEU A 342 -3.98 16.84 -1.23
C LEU A 342 -5.43 16.95 -1.67
N ALA A 343 -5.79 17.83 -2.60
CA ALA A 343 -7.16 17.93 -3.09
C ALA A 343 -7.70 16.59 -3.62
N THR A 344 -6.89 15.83 -4.38
CA THR A 344 -7.30 14.50 -4.87
C THR A 344 -7.40 13.45 -3.77
N LEU A 345 -6.58 13.54 -2.71
CA LEU A 345 -6.68 12.65 -1.55
C LEU A 345 -7.88 12.99 -0.67
N HIS A 346 -8.21 14.28 -0.51
CA HIS A 346 -9.43 14.72 0.18
C HIS A 346 -10.68 14.25 -0.55
N PHE A 347 -10.67 14.26 -1.88
CA PHE A 347 -11.76 13.70 -2.67
C PHE A 347 -11.98 12.22 -2.35
N GLN A 348 -10.93 11.42 -2.10
CA GLN A 348 -11.08 10.03 -1.66
C GLN A 348 -11.75 9.91 -0.30
N TRP A 349 -11.40 10.76 0.66
CA TRP A 349 -12.07 10.79 1.96
C TRP A 349 -13.54 11.17 1.83
N LEU A 350 -13.84 12.24 1.10
CA LEU A 350 -15.22 12.65 0.85
C LEU A 350 -16.00 11.52 0.18
N TYR A 351 -15.41 10.91 -0.84
CA TYR A 351 -16.04 9.82 -1.56
C TYR A 351 -16.29 8.59 -0.68
N PHE A 352 -15.28 8.15 0.08
CA PHE A 352 -15.40 7.03 1.02
C PHE A 352 -16.50 7.31 2.07
N TYR A 353 -16.55 8.54 2.59
CA TYR A 353 -17.59 8.95 3.52
C TYR A 353 -18.98 8.83 2.89
N LEU A 354 -19.19 9.42 1.72
CA LEU A 354 -20.50 9.39 1.05
C LEU A 354 -20.95 7.96 0.75
N GLN A 355 -20.01 7.10 0.35
CA GLN A 355 -20.31 5.73 -0.05
C GLN A 355 -20.52 4.78 1.13
N PHE A 356 -19.69 4.89 2.17
CA PHE A 356 -19.64 3.92 3.26
C PHE A 356 -20.16 4.44 4.60
N ARG A 357 -20.67 5.68 4.69
CA ARG A 357 -21.19 6.25 5.94
C ARG A 357 -22.25 5.38 6.62
N ALA A 358 -23.12 4.74 5.84
CA ALA A 358 -24.18 3.91 6.39
C ALA A 358 -23.64 2.57 6.91
N ASN A 359 -22.75 1.94 6.14
CA ASN A 359 -22.17 0.64 6.47
C ASN A 359 -21.27 0.69 7.72
N PHE A 360 -20.42 1.73 7.82
CA PHE A 360 -19.45 1.86 8.90
C PHE A 360 -19.85 2.90 9.96
N SER A 361 -21.09 3.40 9.93
CA SER A 361 -21.59 4.43 10.84
C SER A 361 -20.68 5.66 10.93
N LEU A 362 -20.17 6.13 9.78
CA LEU A 362 -19.18 7.21 9.76
C LEU A 362 -19.80 8.55 10.21
N THR A 363 -19.18 9.18 11.20
CA THR A 363 -19.54 10.51 11.71
C THR A 363 -18.54 11.57 11.22
N PRO A 364 -18.76 12.88 11.47
CA PRO A 364 -17.79 13.91 11.11
C PRO A 364 -16.37 13.71 11.68
N VAL A 365 -16.22 12.91 12.75
CA VAL A 365 -14.92 12.50 13.32
C VAL A 365 -14.04 11.76 12.30
N PHE A 366 -14.66 11.13 11.30
CA PHE A 366 -13.96 10.54 10.16
C PHE A 366 -12.99 11.55 9.52
N PHE A 367 -13.36 12.82 9.37
CA PHE A 367 -12.52 13.83 8.73
C PHE A 367 -11.39 14.40 9.61
N LEU A 368 -11.15 13.87 10.81
CA LEU A 368 -10.08 14.35 11.69
C LEU A 368 -8.69 14.20 11.07
N THR A 369 -8.44 13.07 10.38
CA THR A 369 -7.16 12.81 9.71
C THR A 369 -6.85 13.83 8.60
N PRO A 370 -7.75 14.06 7.61
CA PRO A 370 -7.52 15.11 6.61
C PRO A 370 -7.39 16.51 7.23
N LEU A 371 -8.25 16.85 8.20
CA LEU A 371 -8.18 18.13 8.89
C LEU A 371 -6.81 18.39 9.54
N LEU A 372 -6.22 17.36 10.17
CA LEU A 372 -4.90 17.49 10.77
C LEU A 372 -3.80 17.74 9.73
N VAL A 373 -3.87 17.07 8.58
CA VAL A 373 -2.89 17.28 7.50
C VAL A 373 -3.03 18.68 6.91
N ASP A 374 -4.25 19.16 6.72
CA ASP A 374 -4.52 20.53 6.27
C ASP A 374 -4.03 21.58 7.26
N ALA A 375 -4.25 21.37 8.55
CA ALA A 375 -3.71 22.25 9.59
C ALA A 375 -2.18 22.29 9.56
N ALA A 376 -1.53 21.14 9.39
CA ALA A 376 -0.07 21.06 9.27
C ALA A 376 0.44 21.76 7.99
N LEU A 377 -0.26 21.60 6.87
CA LEU A 377 0.06 22.30 5.63
C LEU A 377 -0.09 23.81 5.79
N LEU A 378 -1.20 24.27 6.38
CA LEU A 378 -1.46 25.69 6.62
C LEU A 378 -0.36 26.30 7.49
N LEU A 379 0.00 25.63 8.59
CA LEU A 379 1.10 26.07 9.45
C LEU A 379 2.43 26.13 8.69
N TRP A 380 2.69 25.15 7.82
CA TRP A 380 3.87 25.17 6.95
C TRP A 380 3.86 26.37 5.98
N VAL A 381 2.74 26.62 5.30
CA VAL A 381 2.57 27.77 4.39
C VAL A 381 2.76 29.09 5.13
N LEU A 382 2.20 29.24 6.33
CA LEU A 382 2.33 30.45 7.14
C LEU A 382 3.78 30.69 7.59
N PHE A 383 4.48 29.62 7.99
CA PHE A 383 5.87 29.71 8.43
C PHE A 383 6.83 30.04 7.27
N TYR A 384 6.61 29.45 6.09
CA TYR A 384 7.43 29.65 4.89
C TYR A 384 6.79 30.62 3.88
N ARG A 385 6.01 31.59 4.36
CA ARG A 385 5.19 32.48 3.52
C ARG A 385 5.98 33.25 2.46
N LYS A 386 7.24 33.61 2.74
CA LYS A 386 8.08 34.39 1.81
C LYS A 386 8.53 33.51 0.66
N GLU A 387 8.98 32.30 0.96
CA GLU A 387 9.42 31.28 0.02
C GLU A 387 8.27 30.82 -0.86
N VAL A 388 7.10 30.55 -0.27
CA VAL A 388 5.88 30.20 -1.00
C VAL A 388 5.45 31.33 -1.93
N ARG A 389 5.47 32.59 -1.47
CA ARG A 389 5.13 33.75 -2.31
C ARG A 389 6.09 33.90 -3.49
N THR A 390 7.39 33.67 -3.27
CA THR A 390 8.39 33.69 -4.35
C THR A 390 8.17 32.55 -5.35
N LEU A 391 7.88 31.33 -4.88
CA LEU A 391 7.54 30.19 -5.73
C LEU A 391 6.33 30.49 -6.62
N CYS A 392 5.24 31.02 -6.04
CA CYS A 392 4.04 31.39 -6.79
C CYS A 392 4.33 32.48 -7.83
N LYS A 393 5.10 33.52 -7.47
CA LYS A 393 5.49 34.58 -8.40
C LYS A 393 6.33 34.04 -9.55
N ASN A 394 7.30 33.18 -9.28
CA ASN A 394 8.18 32.64 -10.30
C ASN A 394 7.43 31.73 -11.28
N MET A 395 6.34 31.09 -10.86
CA MET A 395 5.47 30.33 -11.76
C MET A 395 4.52 31.21 -12.58
N LEU A 396 3.90 32.23 -11.96
CA LEU A 396 2.95 33.12 -12.64
C LEU A 396 3.63 34.12 -13.59
N PHE A 397 4.89 34.45 -13.31
CA PHE A 397 5.69 35.41 -14.08
C PHE A 397 6.95 34.76 -14.65
N ALA A 398 6.93 33.44 -14.87
CA ALA A 398 7.95 32.79 -15.69
C ALA A 398 7.88 33.44 -17.08
N ARG A 399 8.74 34.44 -17.30
CA ARG A 399 8.90 35.10 -18.59
C ARG A 399 9.40 34.04 -19.56
N SER A 400 8.49 33.60 -20.42
CA SER A 400 8.75 32.91 -21.68
C SER A 400 9.72 33.71 -22.53
#